data_AF-A0A4Y2GGY9-F1
#
_entry.id   AF-A0A4Y2GGY9-F1
#
_cell.length_a   1.000
_cell.length_b   1.000
_cell.length_c   1.000
_cell.angle_alpha   90.00
_cell.angle_beta   90.00
_cell.angle_gamma   90.00
#
_symmetry.space_group_name_H-M   'P 1'
#
loop_
_entity.id
_entity.type
_entity.pdbx_description
1 polymer ?
#
loop_
_entity_poly.entity_id
_entity_poly.type
_entity_poly.pdbx_seq_one_letter_code
_entity_poly.pdbx_strand_id
1 'polypeptide(L)'
;MAFLGKARKEDLIILARELGEEVTSDLKIIDLRNLIVASTNYEMEFVKELLNTVISQRTEEAEQRKLELEIEERRKREEREFELEKLKLQNE
;
A
#
# COMPACT_ATOMS: atom_id res chain seq x y z
N MET A 1 2.99 19.31 15.21
CA MET A 1 3.40 18.28 14.22
C MET A 1 2.42 18.23 13.05
N ALA A 2 2.61 19.08 12.03
CA ALA A 2 1.63 19.20 10.93
C ALA A 2 1.67 18.03 9.92
N PHE A 3 2.77 17.27 9.87
CA PHE A 3 2.99 16.25 8.84
C PHE A 3 2.21 14.95 9.12
N LEU A 4 2.20 14.46 10.37
CA LEU A 4 1.33 13.34 10.80
C LEU A 4 -0.17 13.64 10.60
N GLY A 5 -0.50 14.94 10.53
CA GLY A 5 -1.82 15.48 10.21
C GLY A 5 -2.41 14.98 8.90
N LYS A 6 -1.56 14.71 7.91
CA LYS A 6 -1.94 14.38 6.53
C LYS A 6 -1.89 12.88 6.22
N ALA A 7 -1.30 12.08 7.10
CA ALA A 7 -1.15 10.63 6.93
C ALA A 7 -2.48 9.88 7.13
N ARG A 8 -2.65 8.74 6.44
CA ARG A 8 -3.79 7.86 6.67
C ARG A 8 -3.61 7.07 7.96
N LYS A 9 -4.71 6.53 8.50
CA LYS A 9 -4.66 5.70 9.72
C LYS A 9 -3.71 4.51 9.57
N GLU A 10 -3.76 3.83 8.43
CA GLU A 10 -2.89 2.67 8.12
C GLU A 10 -1.41 3.06 8.15
N ASP A 11 -1.06 4.18 7.50
CA ASP A 11 0.33 4.68 7.49
C ASP A 11 0.84 4.97 8.90
N LEU A 12 -0.02 5.55 9.76
CA LEU A 12 0.31 5.84 11.16
C LEU A 12 0.47 4.57 12.01
N ILE A 13 -0.31 3.53 11.73
CA ILE A 13 -0.17 2.23 12.41
C ILE A 13 1.18 1.60 12.04
N ILE A 14 1.55 1.58 10.76
CA ILE A 14 2.83 1.03 10.30
C ILE A 14 3.98 1.82 10.93
N LEU A 15 3.92 3.15 10.85
CA LEU A 15 4.92 4.04 11.42
C LEU A 15 5.12 3.80 12.93
N ALA A 16 4.04 3.65 13.70
CA ALA A 16 4.13 3.35 15.12
C ALA A 16 4.83 2.00 15.38
N ARG A 17 4.52 0.96 14.58
CA ARG A 17 5.20 -0.35 14.68
C ARG A 17 6.68 -0.27 14.34
N GLU A 18 7.05 0.51 13.32
CA GLU A 18 8.45 0.72 12.94
C GLU A 18 9.24 1.48 14.01
N LEU A 19 8.57 2.33 14.79
CA LEU A 19 9.14 2.95 15.99
C LEU A 19 9.22 2.02 17.20
N GLY A 20 8.73 0.77 17.07
CA GLY A 20 8.71 -0.23 18.14
C GLY A 20 7.51 -0.13 19.08
N GLU A 21 6.51 0.68 18.75
CA GLU A 21 5.30 0.82 19.56
C GLU A 21 4.28 -0.28 19.23
N GLU A 22 3.65 -0.82 20.27
CA GLU A 22 2.53 -1.75 20.10
C GLU A 22 1.26 -0.98 19.74
N VAL A 23 0.67 -1.31 18.58
CA VAL A 23 -0.56 -0.68 18.09
C VAL A 23 -1.61 -1.70 17.73
N THR A 24 -2.80 -1.45 18.25
CA THR A 24 -4.01 -2.20 17.96
C THR A 24 -4.85 -1.47 16.90
N SER A 25 -5.62 -2.22 16.11
CA SER A 25 -6.38 -1.67 14.97
C SER A 25 -7.54 -0.76 15.35
N ASP A 26 -7.98 -0.80 16.61
CA ASP A 26 -9.07 0.00 17.18
C ASP A 26 -8.65 1.42 17.59
N LEU A 27 -7.35 1.71 17.70
CA LEU A 27 -6.84 3.04 18.06
C LEU A 27 -7.34 4.12 17.09
N LYS A 28 -7.71 5.28 17.62
CA LYS A 28 -8.11 6.43 16.80
C LYS A 28 -6.87 7.09 16.21
N ILE A 29 -7.05 7.83 15.11
CA ILE A 29 -5.96 8.59 14.47
C ILE A 29 -5.27 9.55 15.47
N ILE A 30 -6.04 10.17 16.36
CA ILE A 30 -5.48 11.05 17.39
C ILE A 30 -4.60 10.29 18.39
N ASP A 31 -5.04 9.11 18.81
CA ASP A 31 -4.30 8.27 19.77
C ASP A 31 -3.00 7.77 19.14
N LEU A 32 -3.04 7.36 17.87
CA LEU A 32 -1.85 6.96 17.11
C LEU A 32 -0.83 8.09 16.98
N ARG A 33 -1.29 9.31 16.67
CA ARG A 33 -0.40 10.49 16.59
C ARG A 33 0.26 10.79 17.93
N ASN A 34 -0.52 10.71 19.00
CA ASN A 34 -0.02 10.94 20.35
C ASN A 34 1.00 9.87 20.73
N LEU A 35 0.74 8.60 20.42
CA LEU A 35 1.66 7.49 20.66
C LEU A 35 3.00 7.69 19.93
N ILE A 36 2.96 8.02 18.64
CA ILE A 36 4.16 8.29 17.85
C ILE A 36 4.99 9.42 18.46
N VAL A 37 4.35 10.55 18.81
CA VAL A 37 5.04 11.72 19.37
C VAL A 37 5.55 11.46 20.81
N ALA A 38 4.90 10.55 21.55
CA ALA A 38 5.31 10.15 22.89
C ALA A 38 6.40 9.07 22.89
N SER A 39 6.71 8.46 21.75
CA SER A 39 7.74 7.42 21.63
C SER A 39 9.10 7.95 22.04
N THR A 40 9.87 7.14 22.77
CA THR A 40 11.27 7.45 23.13
C THR A 40 12.18 7.55 21.90
N ASN A 41 11.76 6.95 20.80
CA ASN A 41 12.47 6.90 19.53
C ASN A 41 12.01 7.99 18.56
N TYR A 42 11.19 8.94 19.03
CA TYR A 42 10.70 10.04 18.21
C TYR A 42 11.82 11.04 17.90
N GLU A 43 12.24 11.09 16.65
CA GLU A 43 13.05 12.17 16.07
C GLU A 43 12.31 12.72 14.84
N MET A 44 12.18 14.03 14.74
CA MET A 44 11.22 14.66 13.84
C MET A 44 11.53 14.39 12.36
N GLU A 45 12.78 14.52 11.93
CA GLU A 45 13.13 14.30 10.52
C GLU A 45 13.14 12.82 10.18
N PHE A 46 13.66 11.96 11.06
CA PHE A 46 13.61 10.51 10.92
C PHE A 46 12.17 10.00 10.78
N VAL A 47 11.26 10.40 11.66
CA VAL A 47 9.85 9.98 11.62
C VAL A 47 9.15 10.48 10.35
N LYS A 48 9.54 11.65 9.85
CA LYS A 48 9.01 12.22 8.61
C LYS A 48 9.52 11.46 7.37
N GLU A 49 10.80 11.12 7.32
CA GLU A 49 11.38 10.26 6.27
C GLU A 49 10.78 8.86 6.29
N LEU A 50 10.62 8.29 7.48
CA LEU A 50 10.00 6.99 7.69
C LEU A 50 8.56 6.97 7.19
N LEU A 51 7.76 7.99 7.56
CA LEU A 51 6.39 8.13 7.05
C LEU A 51 6.34 8.28 5.52
N ASN A 52 7.28 9.02 4.91
CA ASN A 52 7.36 9.12 3.46
C ASN A 52 7.64 7.76 2.82
N THR A 53 8.51 6.95 3.44
CA THR A 53 8.84 5.59 2.99
C THR A 53 7.60 4.69 3.05
N VAL A 54 6.88 4.70 4.16
CA VAL A 54 5.61 3.94 4.32
C VAL A 54 4.59 4.34 3.25
N ILE A 55 4.41 5.64 3.00
CA ILE A 55 3.48 6.15 1.98
C ILE A 55 3.92 5.72 0.57
N SER A 56 5.22 5.77 0.30
CA SER A 56 5.79 5.37 -0.99
C SER A 56 5.56 3.89 -1.25
N GLN A 57 5.90 3.01 -0.29
CA GLN A 57 5.70 1.57 -0.39
C GLN A 57 4.24 1.22 -0.66
N ARG A 58 3.29 1.79 0.10
CA ARG A 58 1.86 1.57 -0.12
C ARG A 58 1.42 1.96 -1.54
N THR A 59 1.98 3.06 -2.06
CA THR A 59 1.63 3.54 -3.41
C THR A 59 2.20 2.63 -4.47
N GLU A 60 3.46 2.21 -4.31
CA GLU A 60 4.13 1.29 -5.22
C GLU A 60 3.44 -0.09 -5.24
N GLU A 61 3.08 -0.65 -4.08
CA GLU A 61 2.32 -1.90 -4.01
C GLU A 61 0.97 -1.80 -4.72
N ALA A 62 0.27 -0.66 -4.59
CA ALA A 62 -1.01 -0.45 -5.26
C ALA A 62 -0.85 -0.36 -6.79
N GLU A 63 0.21 0.29 -7.27
CA GLU A 63 0.54 0.37 -8.69
C GLU A 63 0.95 -0.99 -9.26
N GLN A 64 1.79 -1.74 -8.55
CA GLN A 64 2.20 -3.09 -8.93
C GLN A 64 0.99 -4.03 -9.04
N ARG A 65 0.09 -4.03 -8.05
CA ARG A 65 -1.15 -4.84 -8.11
C ARG A 65 -2.02 -4.47 -9.29
N LYS A 66 -2.12 -3.18 -9.63
CA LYS A 66 -2.87 -2.72 -10.79
C LYS A 66 -2.24 -3.24 -12.09
N LEU A 67 -0.91 -3.18 -12.20
CA LEU A 67 -0.18 -3.67 -13.37
C LEU A 67 -0.32 -5.19 -13.52
N GLU A 68 -0.21 -5.95 -12.43
CA GLU A 68 -0.42 -7.40 -12.43
C GLU A 68 -1.81 -7.78 -12.93
N LEU A 69 -2.85 -7.08 -12.47
CA LEU A 69 -4.22 -7.29 -12.93
C LEU A 69 -4.38 -6.97 -14.43
N GLU A 70 -3.74 -5.91 -14.93
CA GLU A 70 -3.78 -5.54 -16.34
C GLU A 70 -3.09 -6.59 -17.24
N ILE A 71 -1.94 -7.11 -16.80
CA ILE A 71 -1.22 -8.18 -17.49
C ILE A 71 -2.06 -9.45 -17.53
N GLU A 72 -2.67 -9.84 -16.41
CA GLU A 72 -3.51 -11.03 -16.33
C GLU A 72 -4.75 -10.93 -17.21
N GLU A 73 -5.43 -9.78 -17.22
CA GLU A 73 -6.59 -9.53 -18.10
C GLU A 73 -6.20 -9.56 -19.58
N ARG A 74 -5.03 -8.99 -19.94
CA ARG A 74 -4.51 -9.06 -21.30
C ARG A 74 -4.24 -10.50 -21.72
N ARG A 75 -3.58 -11.28 -20.87
CA ARG A 75 -3.29 -12.69 -21.12
C ARG A 75 -4.57 -13.50 -21.33
N LYS A 76 -5.58 -13.32 -20.48
CA LYS A 76 -6.91 -13.97 -20.65
C LYS A 76 -7.63 -13.57 -21.93
N ARG A 77 -7.39 -12.35 -22.43
CA ARG A 77 -7.94 -11.91 -23.72
C ARG A 77 -7.22 -12.61 -24.87
N GLU A 78 -5.90 -12.64 -24.85
CA GLU A 78 -5.07 -13.31 -25.87
C GLU A 78 -5.38 -14.82 -25.93
N GLU A 79 -5.54 -15.48 -24.77
CA GLU A 79 -5.94 -16.91 -24.71
C GLU A 79 -7.33 -17.15 -25.34
N ARG A 80 -8.32 -16.29 -25.05
CA ARG A 80 -9.66 -16.39 -25.66
C ARG A 80 -9.66 -16.12 -27.15
N GLU A 81 -8.87 -15.15 -27.61
CA GLU A 81 -8.72 -14.86 -29.04
C GLU A 81 -8.10 -16.04 -29.78
N PHE A 82 -7.06 -16.64 -29.22
CA PHE A 82 -6.42 -17.83 -29.77
C PHE A 82 -7.36 -19.05 -29.83
N GLU A 83 -8.14 -19.30 -28.77
CA GLU A 83 -9.15 -20.37 -28.77
C GLU A 83 -10.21 -20.15 -29.84
N LEU A 84 -10.68 -18.91 -30.01
CA LEU A 84 -11.67 -18.56 -31.03
C LEU A 84 -11.12 -18.74 -32.45
N GLU A 85 -9.86 -18.37 -32.69
CA GLU A 85 -9.20 -18.55 -33.98
C GLU A 85 -9.05 -20.04 -34.32
N LYS A 86 -8.65 -20.86 -33.34
CA LYS A 86 -8.58 -22.32 -33.51
C LYS A 86 -9.92 -22.94 -33.87
N LEU A 87 -11.01 -22.52 -33.22
CA LEU A 87 -12.36 -23.00 -33.53
C LEU A 87 -12.82 -22.59 -34.94
N LYS A 88 -12.43 -21.41 -35.42
CA LYS A 88 -12.74 -20.98 -36.80
C LYS A 88 -12.04 -21.86 -37.82
N LEU A 89 -10.76 -22.14 -37.63
CA LEU A 89 -9.96 -23.00 -38.53
C LEU A 89 -10.43 -24.46 -38.54
N GLN A 90 -11.07 -24.94 -37.46
CA GLN A 90 -11.61 -26.31 -37.41
C GLN A 90 -12.98 -26.45 -38.07
N ASN A 91 -13.69 -25.35 -38.31
CA ASN A 91 -15.03 -25.33 -38.90
C ASN A 91 -15.00 -24.94 -40.40
N GLU A 92 -13.82 -24.80 -40.99
CA GLU A 92 -13.56 -24.56 -42.42
C GLU A 92 -13.09 -25.85 -43.11
#